data_AF-A0A2G9NU11-F1
#
_entry.id   AF-A0A2G9NU11-F1
#
_cell.length_a   1.000
_cell.length_b   1.000
_cell.length_c   1.000
_cell.angle_alpha   90.00
_cell.angle_beta   90.00
_cell.angle_gamma   90.00
#
_symmetry.space_group_name_H-M   'P 1'
#
loop_
_entity.id
_entity.type
_entity.pdbx_description
1 polymer ?
#
loop_
_entity_poly.entity_id
_entity_poly.type
_entity_poly.pdbx_seq_one_letter_code
_entity_poly.pdbx_strand_id
1 'polypeptide(L)'
;MSSYLWKKLSDTERKKLENEAKELILAFGDSLEKLPKMTEGLVERDSETRDEGEGKKCDDDFRELMFENSPKNDGDCIVAEKGSWVE
;
A
#
# COMPACT_ATOMS: atom_id res chain seq x y z
N MET A 1 -10.63 2.44 14.22
CA MET A 1 -9.77 2.36 13.02
C MET A 1 -10.58 1.72 11.91
N SER A 2 -11.39 2.50 11.19
CA SER A 2 -12.37 1.98 10.20
C SER A 2 -12.25 2.67 8.84
N SER A 3 -11.26 3.55 8.67
CA SER A 3 -11.11 4.46 7.53
C SER A 3 -10.38 3.87 6.32
N TYR A 4 -9.94 2.61 6.39
CA TYR A 4 -9.18 1.93 5.33
C TYR A 4 -9.93 0.76 4.67
N LEU A 5 -11.22 0.59 4.98
CA LEU A 5 -12.08 -0.39 4.32
C LEU A 5 -12.53 0.14 2.96
N TRP A 6 -12.50 -0.72 1.94
CA TRP A 6 -13.07 -0.40 0.64
C TRP A 6 -14.52 0.06 0.80
N LYS A 7 -14.85 1.21 0.22
CA LYS A 7 -16.19 1.79 0.23
C LYS A 7 -16.60 2.11 -1.20
N LYS A 8 -17.77 1.64 -1.61
CA LYS A 8 -18.42 2.11 -2.83
C LYS A 8 -18.81 3.58 -2.66
N LEU A 9 -18.21 4.45 -3.47
CA LEU A 9 -18.50 5.88 -3.46
C LEU A 9 -19.78 6.18 -4.25
N SER A 10 -20.58 7.12 -3.75
CA SER A 10 -21.63 7.76 -4.53
C SER A 10 -21.05 8.71 -5.57
N ASP A 11 -21.83 9.08 -6.59
CA ASP A 11 -21.37 9.99 -7.66
C ASP A 11 -20.99 11.38 -7.13
N THR A 12 -21.67 11.84 -6.07
CA THR A 12 -21.38 13.13 -5.42
C THR A 12 -20.06 13.08 -4.64
N GLU A 13 -19.82 12.00 -3.88
CA GLU A 13 -18.55 11.78 -3.18
C GLU A 13 -17.40 11.63 -4.17
N ARG A 14 -17.60 10.91 -5.28
CA ARG A 14 -16.59 10.74 -6.33
C ARG A 14 -16.18 12.08 -6.93
N LYS A 15 -17.14 12.92 -7.32
CA LYS A 15 -16.86 14.26 -7.87
C LYS A 15 -16.14 15.17 -6.88
N LYS A 16 -16.55 15.13 -5.61
CA LYS A 16 -15.89 15.89 -4.55
C LYS A 16 -14.44 15.46 -4.38
N LEU A 17 -14.19 14.15 -4.27
CA LEU A 17 -12.84 13.58 -4.14
C LEU A 17 -11.96 13.90 -5.35
N GLU A 18 -12.52 13.86 -6.56
CA GLU A 18 -11.81 14.21 -7.79
C GLU A 18 -11.35 15.68 -7.78
N ASN A 19 -12.20 16.60 -7.32
CA ASN A 19 -11.84 18.01 -7.21
C ASN A 19 -10.76 18.24 -6.14
N GLU A 20 -10.92 17.65 -4.95
CA GLU A 20 -9.93 17.74 -3.88
C GLU A 20 -8.57 17.17 -4.32
N ALA A 21 -8.56 16.05 -5.04
CA ALA A 21 -7.34 15.47 -5.59
C ALA A 21 -6.69 16.38 -6.63
N LYS A 22 -7.47 17.00 -7.53
CA LYS A 22 -6.95 17.97 -8.51
C LYS A 22 -6.31 19.17 -7.83
N GLU A 23 -6.99 19.75 -6.85
CA GLU A 23 -6.45 20.88 -6.08
C GLU A 23 -5.13 20.52 -5.38
N LEU A 24 -5.06 19.32 -4.78
CA LEU A 24 -3.85 18.84 -4.14
C LEU A 24 -2.69 18.64 -5.12
N ILE A 25 -2.95 18.06 -6.29
CA ILE A 25 -1.93 17.87 -7.34
C ILE A 25 -1.42 19.21 -7.85
N LEU A 26 -2.31 20.17 -8.11
CA LEU A 26 -1.93 21.50 -8.56
C LEU A 26 -1.10 22.24 -7.50
N ALA A 27 -1.56 22.24 -6.24
CA ALA A 27 -0.83 22.86 -5.14
C ALA A 27 0.56 22.23 -4.92
N PHE A 28 0.66 20.91 -5.11
CA PHE A 28 1.94 20.21 -5.07
C PHE A 28 2.86 20.63 -6.24
N GLY A 29 2.34 20.72 -7.47
CA GLY A 29 3.07 21.23 -8.63
C GLY A 29 3.59 22.66 -8.41
N ASP A 30 2.72 23.56 -7.96
CA ASP A 30 3.08 24.96 -7.63
C ASP A 30 4.16 25.03 -6.54
N SER A 31 4.18 24.07 -5.62
CA SER A 31 5.19 23.99 -4.57
C SER A 31 6.52 23.50 -5.12
N LEU A 32 6.51 22.50 -6.01
CA LEU A 32 7.70 21.98 -6.68
C LEU A 32 8.36 23.05 -7.57
N GLU A 33 7.58 23.86 -8.29
CA GLU A 33 8.12 24.94 -9.13
C GLU A 33 8.89 26.00 -8.33
N LYS A 34 8.53 26.20 -7.06
CA LYS A 34 9.18 27.17 -6.16
C LYS A 34 10.45 26.62 -5.50
N LEU A 35 10.69 25.31 -5.57
CA LEU A 35 11.86 24.73 -4.95
C LEU A 35 13.13 25.10 -5.73
N PRO A 36 14.23 25.43 -5.04
CA PRO A 36 15.52 25.58 -5.70
C PRO A 36 15.96 24.24 -6.29
N LYS A 37 16.83 24.27 -7.31
CA LYS A 37 17.46 23.05 -7.82
C LYS A 37 18.23 22.38 -6.69
N MET A 38 17.80 21.17 -6.32
CA MET A 38 18.46 20.34 -5.31
C MET A 38 19.39 19.36 -6.02
N THR A 39 20.54 19.08 -5.41
CA THR A 39 21.34 17.93 -5.78
C THR A 39 20.63 16.66 -5.35
N GLU A 40 20.51 15.67 -6.24
CA GLU A 40 19.91 14.38 -5.90
C GLU A 40 20.67 13.71 -4.75
N GLY A 41 19.94 13.32 -3.70
CA GLY A 41 20.48 12.49 -2.64
C GLY A 41 20.57 11.05 -3.14
N LEU A 42 21.71 10.68 -3.73
CA LEU A 42 21.98 9.30 -4.12
C LEU A 42 22.62 8.54 -2.96
N VAL A 43 22.11 7.34 -2.69
CA VAL A 43 22.80 6.34 -1.86
C VAL A 43 23.36 5.30 -2.82
N GLU A 44 24.67 5.35 -3.07
CA GLU A 44 25.36 4.30 -3.80
C GLU A 44 25.40 3.04 -2.92
N ARG A 45 25.00 1.90 -3.51
CA ARG A 45 25.09 0.59 -2.87
C ARG A 45 25.87 -0.33 -3.79
N ASP A 46 26.74 -1.14 -3.18
CA ASP A 46 27.57 -2.09 -3.93
C ASP A 46 26.77 -3.23 -4.56
N SER A 47 25.59 -3.53 -4.01
CA SER A 47 24.65 -4.52 -4.54
C SER A 47 23.21 -4.15 -4.21
N GLU A 48 22.31 -4.48 -5.13
CA GLU A 48 20.85 -4.42 -4.97
C GLU A 48 20.23 -5.80 -4.74
N THR A 49 21.04 -6.85 -4.82
CA THR A 49 20.59 -8.23 -4.69
C THR A 49 20.94 -8.79 -3.31
N ARG A 50 20.10 -9.70 -2.85
CA ARG A 50 20.36 -10.51 -1.67
C ARG A 50 20.74 -11.91 -2.13
N ASP A 51 21.82 -12.45 -1.61
CA ASP A 51 22.18 -13.84 -1.85
C ASP A 51 21.08 -14.76 -1.34
N GLU A 52 20.68 -15.72 -2.18
CA GLU A 52 19.77 -16.78 -1.77
C GLU A 52 20.48 -17.68 -0.75
N GLY A 53 19.86 -17.86 0.41
CA GLY A 53 20.30 -18.82 1.43
C GLY A 53 19.20 -19.82 1.73
N GLU A 54 19.44 -20.74 2.66
CA GLU A 54 18.49 -21.81 3.04
C GLU A 54 17.18 -21.29 3.67
N GLY A 55 17.10 -19.99 3.95
CA GLY A 55 15.99 -19.38 4.68
C GLY A 55 16.06 -19.67 6.18
N LYS A 56 15.29 -18.92 6.97
CA LYS A 56 15.09 -19.22 8.40
C LYS A 56 13.76 -19.94 8.54
N LYS A 57 13.66 -20.87 9.50
CA LYS A 57 12.36 -21.42 9.91
C LYS A 57 11.46 -20.26 10.31
N CYS A 58 10.21 -20.26 9.85
CA CYS A 58 9.20 -19.30 10.28
C CYS A 58 9.05 -19.41 11.80
N ASP A 59 9.02 -18.27 12.46
CA ASP A 59 8.71 -18.18 13.88
C ASP A 59 7.23 -18.53 14.10
N ASP A 60 6.97 -19.39 15.07
CA ASP A 60 5.62 -19.93 15.30
C ASP A 60 4.69 -18.83 15.86
N ASP A 61 5.21 -17.93 16.70
CA ASP A 61 4.47 -16.76 17.23
C ASP A 61 4.10 -15.78 16.11
N PHE A 62 5.04 -15.51 15.18
CA PHE A 62 4.73 -14.68 14.00
C PHE A 62 3.62 -15.28 13.14
N ARG A 63 3.64 -16.61 12.94
CA ARG A 63 2.63 -17.31 12.14
C ARG A 63 1.26 -17.18 12.79
N GLU A 64 1.16 -17.43 14.09
CA GLU A 64 -0.08 -17.28 14.85
C GLU A 64 -0.63 -15.86 14.74
N LEU A 65 0.21 -14.85 15.01
CA LEU A 65 -0.17 -13.44 14.93
C LEU A 65 -0.68 -13.05 13.54
N MET A 66 -0.07 -13.58 12.47
CA MET A 66 -0.51 -13.30 11.11
C MET A 66 -1.94 -13.82 10.87
N PHE A 67 -2.25 -15.04 11.31
CA PHE A 67 -3.58 -15.61 11.13
C PHE A 67 -4.62 -14.99 12.05
N GLU A 68 -4.29 -14.64 13.29
CA GLU A 68 -5.18 -13.91 14.21
C GLU A 68 -5.63 -12.56 13.63
N ASN A 69 -4.74 -11.88 12.91
CA ASN A 69 -5.03 -10.59 12.27
C ASN A 69 -5.75 -10.74 10.90
N SER A 70 -5.92 -11.97 10.41
CA SER A 70 -6.64 -12.20 9.14
C SER A 70 -8.14 -11.94 9.31
N PRO A 71 -8.81 -11.25 8.36
CA PRO A 71 -10.27 -11.07 8.40
C PRO A 71 -11.05 -12.38 8.42
N LYS A 72 -10.51 -13.43 7.77
CA LYS A 72 -11.06 -14.78 7.76
C LYS A 72 -9.94 -15.78 7.48
N ASN A 73 -9.88 -16.83 8.26
CA ASN A 73 -8.96 -17.95 8.06
C ASN A 73 -9.69 -19.29 8.21
N ASP A 74 -9.07 -20.35 7.72
CA ASP A 74 -9.47 -21.74 7.92
C ASP A 74 -8.20 -22.55 8.16
N GLY A 75 -7.90 -22.80 9.43
CA GLY A 75 -6.61 -23.32 9.87
C GLY A 75 -5.46 -22.43 9.39
N ASP A 76 -4.58 -23.00 8.57
CA ASP A 76 -3.40 -22.34 8.01
C ASP A 76 -3.65 -21.62 6.67
N CYS A 77 -4.92 -21.36 6.32
CA CYS A 77 -5.30 -20.72 5.07
C CYS A 77 -6.02 -19.39 5.32
N ILE A 78 -5.63 -18.32 4.62
CA ILE A 78 -6.41 -17.08 4.56
C ILE A 78 -7.54 -17.28 3.55
N VAL A 79 -8.78 -17.06 3.97
CA VAL A 79 -9.95 -17.22 3.11
C VAL A 79 -10.31 -15.88 2.47
N ALA A 80 -10.10 -15.77 1.16
CA ALA A 80 -10.55 -14.64 0.37
C ALA A 80 -11.80 -14.99 -0.44
N GLU A 81 -12.56 -13.97 -0.85
CA GLU A 81 -13.65 -14.16 -1.82
C GLU A 81 -13.07 -14.65 -3.15
N LYS A 82 -13.70 -15.65 -3.75
CA LYS A 82 -13.36 -16.09 -5.11
C LYS A 82 -13.76 -14.96 -6.06
N GLY A 83 -12.78 -14.18 -6.50
CA GLY A 83 -12.99 -13.01 -7.35
C GLY A 83 -13.79 -13.39 -8.59
N SER A 84 -15.06 -12.97 -8.60
CA SER A 84 -15.82 -12.76 -9.83
C SER A 84 -15.40 -11.39 -10.34
N TRP A 85 -14.17 -11.28 -10.83
CA TRP A 85 -13.71 -10.06 -11.47
C TRP A 85 -14.56 -9.88 -12.73
N VAL A 86 -15.54 -8.97 -12.67
CA VAL A 86 -16.31 -8.56 -13.83
C VAL A 86 -15.50 -7.47 -14.51
N GLU A 87 -15.11 -7.71 -15.77
CA GLU A 87 -14.48 -6.70 -16.64
C GLU A 87 -15.35 -5.45 -16.81
#